data_AF-X1HTJ6-F1
#
_entry.id   AF-X1HTJ6-F1
#
_cell.length_a   1.000
_cell.length_b   1.000
_cell.length_c   1.000
_cell.angle_alpha   90.00
_cell.angle_beta   90.00
_cell.angle_gamma   90.00
#
_symmetry.space_group_name_H-M   'P 1'
#
loop_
_entity.id
_entity.type
_entity.pdbx_description
1 polymer ?
#
loop_
_entity_poly.entity_id
_entity_poly.type
_entity_poly.pdbx_seq_one_letter_code
_entity_poly.pdbx_strand_id
1 'polypeptide(L)' 'MRAIISVSDKAGITDFAKELSQLGFEIFSTGGTQKALAEAGVPVKSVSELTGFLRFLMAG' A
#
# COMPACT_ATOMS: atom_id res chain seq x y z
N MET A 1 -5.36 -12.48 -3.65
CA MET A 1 -5.50 -12.19 -2.20
C MET A 1 -5.08 -10.74 -1.95
N ARG A 2 -5.42 -10.12 -0.82
CA ARG A 2 -5.09 -8.71 -0.54
C ARG A 2 -4.19 -8.59 0.69
N ALA A 3 -3.20 -7.70 0.63
CA ALA A 3 -2.30 -7.39 1.73
C ALA A 3 -2.28 -5.88 2.01
N ILE A 4 -2.36 -5.50 3.29
CA ILE A 4 -2.15 -4.12 3.72
C ILE A 4 -0.79 -4.03 4.40
N ILE A 5 0.06 -3.12 3.92
CA ILE A 5 1.42 -2.93 4.44
C ILE A 5 1.52 -1.52 5.03
N SER A 6 1.85 -1.44 6.32
CA SER A 6 2.11 -0.19 7.03
C SER A 6 3.25 -0.41 8.00
N VAL A 7 4.39 0.26 7.75
CA VAL A 7 5.61 0.09 8.54
C VAL A 7 6.31 1.43 8.72
N SER A 8 6.85 1.66 9.91
CA SER A 8 7.65 2.85 10.21
C SER A 8 9.05 2.73 9.64
N ASP A 9 9.72 1.60 9.88
CA ASP A 9 11.00 1.25 9.27
C ASP A 9 10.77 0.62 7.89
N LYS A 10 11.57 1.02 6.91
CA LYS A 10 11.37 0.64 5.50
C LYS A 10 12.44 -0.33 5.02
N ALA A 11 13.32 -0.80 5.90
CA ALA A 11 14.35 -1.76 5.50
C ALA A 11 13.71 -3.05 4.99
N GLY A 12 14.08 -3.47 3.77
CA GLY A 12 13.62 -4.71 3.15
C GLY A 12 12.15 -4.74 2.72
N ILE A 13 11.35 -3.68 2.97
CA ILE A 13 9.91 -3.74 2.68
C ILE A 13 9.60 -3.80 1.18
N THR A 14 10.47 -3.20 0.37
CA THR A 14 10.33 -3.16 -1.09
C THR A 14 10.49 -4.54 -1.70
N ASP A 15 11.48 -5.31 -1.28
CA ASP A 15 11.76 -6.66 -1.77
C ASP A 15 10.66 -7.63 -1.33
N PHE A 16 10.29 -7.58 -0.05
CA PHE A 16 9.17 -8.36 0.48
C PHE A 16 7.85 -8.10 -0.28
N ALA A 17 7.54 -6.83 -0.55
CA ALA A 17 6.34 -6.46 -1.29
C ALA A 17 6.41 -6.88 -2.77
N LYS A 18 7.59 -6.87 -3.40
CA LYS A 18 7.75 -7.41 -4.77
C LYS A 18 7.44 -8.89 -4.82
N GLU A 19 7.98 -9.68 -3.89
CA GLU A 19 7.72 -11.12 -3.83
C GLU A 19 6.23 -11.41 -3.59
N LEU A 20 5.59 -10.69 -2.67
CA LEU A 20 4.15 -10.80 -2.46
C LEU A 20 3.35 -10.49 -3.74
N SER A 21 3.72 -9.44 -4.46
CA SER A 21 3.06 -9.08 -5.72
C SER A 21 3.21 -10.18 -6.77
N GLN A 22 4.39 -10.80 -6.87
CA GLN A 22 4.64 -11.94 -7.77
C GLN A 22 3.82 -13.17 -7.39
N LEU A 23 3.53 -13.37 -6.12
CA LEU A 23 2.64 -14.42 -5.61
C LEU A 23 1.15 -14.10 -5.84
N GLY A 24 0.80 -12.99 -6.50
CA GLY A 24 -0.57 -12.61 -6.81
C GLY A 24 -1.30 -11.88 -5.69
N PHE A 25 -0.57 -11.29 -4.74
CA PHE A 25 -1.17 -10.38 -3.77
C PHE A 25 -1.34 -8.99 -4.38
N GLU A 26 -2.54 -8.42 -4.18
CA GLU A 26 -2.76 -7.00 -4.37
C GLU A 26 -2.33 -6.26 -3.09
N ILE A 27 -1.42 -5.29 -3.25
CA ILE A 27 -0.82 -4.57 -2.13
C ILE A 27 -1.52 -3.23 -1.96
N PHE A 28 -1.88 -2.93 -0.73
CA PHE A 28 -2.47 -1.67 -0.32
C PHE A 28 -1.62 -1.02 0.78
N SER A 29 -1.44 0.30 0.69
CA SER A 29 -0.72 1.06 1.71
C SER A 29 -1.18 2.51 1.72
N THR A 30 -0.68 3.30 2.67
CA THR A 30 -0.87 4.76 2.73
C THR A 30 0.41 5.45 3.20
N GLY A 31 0.48 6.77 2.99
CA GLY A 31 1.54 7.62 3.54
C GLY A 31 2.94 7.23 3.06
N GLY A 32 3.92 7.29 3.97
CA GLY A 32 5.33 7.07 3.64
C GLY A 32 5.66 5.64 3.16
N THR A 33 4.92 4.63 3.62
CA THR A 33 5.10 3.24 3.16
C THR A 33 4.64 3.09 1.71
N GLN A 34 3.47 3.64 1.36
CA GLN A 34 2.99 3.64 -0.02
C GLN A 34 3.98 4.32 -0.96
N LYS A 35 4.52 5.47 -0.56
CA LYS A 35 5.50 6.21 -1.36
C LYS A 35 6.75 5.37 -1.64
N ALA A 36 7.33 4.76 -0.60
CA ALA A 36 8.52 3.93 -0.74
C ALA A 36 8.30 2.72 -1.68
N LEU A 37 7.14 2.08 -1.59
CA LEU A 37 6.77 0.96 -2.46
C LEU A 37 6.60 1.41 -3.93
N ALA A 38 5.91 2.53 -4.15
CA ALA A 38 5.70 3.07 -5.49
C ALA A 38 7.02 3.51 -6.15
N GLU A 39 7.90 4.19 -5.40
CA GLU A 39 9.24 4.60 -5.87
C GLU A 39 10.12 3.41 -6.25
N ALA A 40 9.93 2.26 -5.60
CA ALA A 40 10.63 1.01 -5.91
C ALA A 40 10.01 0.19 -7.06
N GLY A 41 8.95 0.71 -7.70
CA GLY A 41 8.23 0.06 -8.80
C GLY A 41 7.30 -1.08 -8.36
N VAL A 42 6.95 -1.15 -7.08
CA VAL A 42 5.99 -2.15 -6.57
C VAL A 42 4.57 -1.70 -6.89
N PRO A 43 3.73 -2.55 -7.51
CA PRO A 43 2.32 -2.25 -7.71
C PRO A 43 1.61 -2.10 -6.35
N VAL A 44 1.30 -0.87 -5.96
CA VAL A 44 0.66 -0.54 -4.69
C VAL A 44 -0.53 0.38 -4.91
N LYS A 45 -1.66 0.03 -4.30
CA LYS A 45 -2.89 0.83 -4.27
C LYS A 45 -3.02 1.56 -2.94
N SER A 46 -3.80 2.62 -2.91
CA SER A 46 -4.10 3.34 -1.67
C SER A 46 -5.14 2.55 -0.86
N VAL A 47 -4.98 2.45 0.47
CA VAL A 47 -6.01 1.81 1.32
C VAL A 47 -7.37 2.51 1.20
N SER A 48 -7.40 3.81 0.88
CA SER A 48 -8.64 4.55 0.61
C SER A 48 -9.49 3.96 -0.52
N GLU A 49 -8.87 3.26 -1.47
CA GLU A 49 -9.57 2.56 -2.56
C GLU A 49 -10.29 1.29 -2.07
N LEU A 50 -9.86 0.69 -0.95
CA LEU A 50 -10.54 -0.47 -0.35
C LEU A 50 -11.84 -0.09 0.35
N THR A 51 -11.87 1.09 0.97
CA THR A 51 -12.90 1.45 1.94
C THR A 51 -13.93 2.44 1.40
N GLY A 52 -13.74 3.00 0.21
CA GLY A 52 -14.65 4.01 -0.36
C GLY A 52 -14.79 5.27 0.50
N PHE A 53 -13.83 5.52 1.41
CA PHE A 53 -13.99 6.38 2.59
C PHE A 53 -13.93 7.89 2.31
N LEU A 54 -14.12 8.33 1.07
CA LEU A 54 -14.12 9.76 0.71
C LEU A 54 -15.41 10.49 1.10
N ARG A 55 -16.46 9.80 1.59
CA ARG A 55 -17.78 10.43 1.81
C ARG A 55 -17.96 11.16 3.15
N PHE A 56 -17.21 10.81 4.20
CA PHE A 56 -17.52 11.30 5.56
C PHE A 56 -16.64 12.44 6.09
N LEU A 57 -15.43 12.66 5.54
CA LEU A 57 -14.50 13.68 6.09
C LEU A 57 -14.51 15.03 5.34
N MET A 58 -15.32 15.19 4.29
CA MET A 58 -15.40 16.46 3.52
C MET A 58 -16.77 17.16 3.63
N ALA A 59 -17.56 16.83 4.65
CA ALA A 59 -18.74 17.60 5.04
C ALA A 59 -18.38 18.42 6.29
N GLY A 60 -17.74 19.55 6.07
CA GLY A 60 -17.37 20.54 7.08
C GLY A 60 -17.01 21.85 6.40
#